data_AF-A0A9E3N4H1-F1
#
_entry.id   AF-A0A9E3N4H1-F1
#
_cell.length_a   1.000
_cell.length_b   1.000
_cell.length_c   1.000
_cell.angle_alpha   90.00
_cell.angle_beta   90.00
_cell.angle_gamma   90.00
#
_symmetry.space_group_name_H-M   'P 1'
#
loop_
_entity.id
_entity.type
_entity.pdbx_description
1 polymer ?
#
loop_
_entity_poly.entity_id
_entity_poly.type
_entity_poly.pdbx_seq_one_letter_code
_entity_poly.pdbx_strand_id
1 'polypeptide(L)'
;MTTATAPSLIAAQTLVPAPTAPQTLLDLMYDGFYALFMLKNGNGPQDDAAFARKMTQFLDDFGRNARRQNASPDDVDAAKYAFCAAVDEIILRSSFTIRDAWERRPLQLQLFGDQLAGENFFERLEQLRARGSAHVQALEVFHMCLLLGFQGRYILEGTEKLNYLTS
;
A
#
# COMPACT_ATOMS: atom_id res chain seq x y z
N MET A 1 -56.37 36.48 -11.49
CA MET A 1 -55.58 35.44 -10.78
C MET A 1 -54.94 34.56 -11.85
N THR A 2 -53.71 34.86 -12.22
CA THR A 2 -52.93 34.17 -13.28
C THR A 2 -51.70 33.57 -12.61
N THR A 3 -51.66 32.25 -12.48
CA THR A 3 -50.51 31.52 -11.92
C THR A 3 -49.46 31.33 -13.01
N ALA A 4 -48.32 32.00 -12.83
CA ALA A 4 -47.15 31.83 -13.69
C ALA A 4 -46.45 30.51 -13.34
N THR A 5 -46.42 29.58 -14.29
CA THR A 5 -45.67 28.32 -14.20
C THR A 5 -44.20 28.61 -14.51
N ALA A 6 -43.31 28.42 -13.53
CA ALA A 6 -41.87 28.58 -13.72
C ALA A 6 -41.30 27.42 -14.56
N PRO A 7 -40.39 27.68 -15.52
CA PRO A 7 -39.73 26.62 -16.28
C PRO A 7 -38.66 25.93 -15.43
N SER A 8 -38.77 24.61 -15.29
CA SER A 8 -37.79 23.78 -14.59
C SER A 8 -36.46 23.73 -15.35
N LEU A 9 -35.36 24.16 -14.72
CA LEU A 9 -34.00 24.18 -15.27
C LEU A 9 -33.26 22.84 -15.20
N ILE A 10 -33.91 21.75 -14.81
CA ILE A 10 -33.27 20.44 -14.68
C ILE A 10 -33.52 19.67 -15.98
N ALA A 11 -32.78 20.04 -17.02
CA ALA A 11 -32.54 19.12 -18.12
C ALA A 11 -31.79 17.92 -17.53
N ALA A 12 -32.44 16.75 -17.54
CA ALA A 12 -31.83 15.49 -17.17
C ALA A 12 -30.69 15.17 -18.14
N GLN A 13 -29.51 15.73 -17.88
CA GLN A 13 -28.28 15.22 -18.44
C GLN A 13 -28.09 13.84 -17.83
N THR A 14 -28.38 12.81 -18.61
CA THR A 14 -27.93 11.45 -18.34
C THR A 14 -26.40 11.52 -18.24
N LEU A 15 -25.90 11.57 -17.01
CA LEU A 15 -24.48 11.42 -16.70
C LEU A 15 -24.07 10.06 -17.24
N VAL A 16 -23.50 10.04 -18.44
CA VAL A 16 -22.70 8.92 -18.91
C VAL A 16 -21.62 8.74 -17.84
N PRO A 17 -21.52 7.59 -17.16
CA PRO A 17 -20.43 7.39 -16.21
C PRO A 17 -19.13 7.60 -16.99
N ALA A 18 -18.33 8.56 -16.54
CA ALA A 18 -17.00 8.76 -17.09
C ALA A 18 -16.29 7.40 -17.09
N PRO A 19 -15.54 7.04 -18.16
CA PRO A 19 -14.73 5.84 -18.14
C PRO A 19 -13.88 5.90 -16.87
N THR A 20 -14.06 4.91 -15.99
CA THR A 20 -13.30 4.82 -14.75
C THR A 20 -11.83 4.81 -15.17
N ALA A 21 -11.07 5.83 -14.78
CA ALA A 21 -9.65 5.89 -15.12
C ALA A 21 -9.00 4.55 -14.68
N PRO A 22 -8.04 4.01 -15.45
CA PRO A 22 -7.33 2.81 -15.03
C PRO A 22 -6.78 3.04 -13.62
N GLN A 23 -7.14 2.15 -12.70
CA GLN A 23 -6.75 2.31 -11.30
C GLN A 23 -5.26 2.02 -11.21
N THR A 24 -4.51 2.95 -10.61
CA THR A 24 -3.09 2.75 -10.34
C THR A 24 -2.90 1.62 -9.32
N LEU A 25 -1.69 1.06 -9.22
CA LEU A 25 -1.38 0.13 -8.14
C LEU A 25 -1.61 0.77 -6.76
N LEU A 26 -1.35 2.07 -6.62
CA LEU A 26 -1.58 2.80 -5.39
C LEU A 26 -3.08 2.88 -5.04
N ASP A 27 -3.95 3.13 -6.02
CA ASP A 27 -5.41 3.14 -5.83
C ASP A 27 -5.92 1.76 -5.39
N LEU A 28 -5.43 0.70 -6.00
CA LEU A 28 -5.78 -0.68 -5.62
C LEU A 28 -5.31 -1.03 -4.20
N MET A 29 -4.28 -0.34 -3.69
CA MET A 29 -3.72 -0.56 -2.36
C MET A 29 -4.31 0.35 -1.28
N TYR A 30 -5.27 1.21 -1.63
CA TYR A 30 -5.83 2.22 -0.72
C TYR A 30 -6.29 1.64 0.63
N ASP A 31 -7.10 0.58 0.62
CA ASP A 31 -7.59 -0.06 1.86
C ASP A 31 -6.45 -0.62 2.71
N GLY A 32 -5.41 -1.13 2.06
CA GLY A 32 -4.19 -1.58 2.71
C GLY A 32 -3.48 -0.41 3.39
N PHE A 33 -3.23 0.68 2.67
CA PHE A 33 -2.55 1.86 3.24
C PHE A 33 -3.36 2.51 4.36
N TYR A 34 -4.68 2.52 4.27
CA TYR A 34 -5.54 2.93 5.36
C TYR A 34 -5.35 2.04 6.59
N ALA A 35 -5.22 0.72 6.41
CA ALA A 35 -4.88 -0.19 7.51
C ALA A 35 -3.51 0.10 8.12
N LEU A 36 -2.46 0.37 7.31
CA LEU A 36 -1.15 0.78 7.82
C LEU A 36 -1.23 2.08 8.62
N PHE A 37 -1.99 3.06 8.13
CA PHE A 37 -2.19 4.32 8.83
C PHE A 37 -2.88 4.11 10.18
N MET A 38 -3.88 3.24 10.23
CA MET A 38 -4.56 2.86 11.48
C MET A 38 -3.60 2.18 12.47
N LEU A 39 -2.80 1.22 12.00
CA LEU A 39 -1.78 0.55 12.82
C LEU A 39 -0.76 1.56 13.36
N LYS A 40 -0.25 2.46 12.51
CA LYS A 40 0.70 3.51 12.90
C LYS A 40 0.14 4.41 14.01
N ASN A 41 -1.16 4.68 14.00
CA ASN A 41 -1.83 5.50 15.00
C ASN A 41 -2.24 4.73 16.26
N GLY A 42 -1.76 3.50 16.45
CA GLY A 42 -2.01 2.70 17.65
C GLY A 42 -3.33 1.92 17.62
N ASN A 43 -4.06 1.92 16.50
CA ASN A 43 -5.27 1.11 16.35
C ASN A 43 -4.88 -0.30 15.88
N GLY A 44 -4.41 -1.11 16.81
CA GLY A 44 -4.04 -2.51 16.57
C GLY A 44 -5.24 -3.40 16.22
N PRO A 45 -4.99 -4.57 15.62
CA PRO A 45 -6.03 -5.54 15.36
C PRO A 45 -6.64 -6.08 16.66
N GLN A 46 -7.95 -6.34 16.65
CA GLN A 46 -8.64 -6.98 17.78
C GLN A 46 -8.49 -8.51 17.78
N ASP A 47 -8.30 -9.11 16.61
CA ASP A 47 -8.07 -10.55 16.42
C ASP A 47 -6.80 -10.74 15.59
N ASP A 48 -5.76 -11.16 16.30
CA ASP A 48 -4.40 -11.34 15.81
C ASP A 48 -4.33 -12.30 14.61
N ALA A 49 -4.95 -13.47 14.74
CA ALA A 49 -4.89 -14.51 13.71
C ALA A 49 -5.75 -14.14 12.49
N ALA A 50 -6.89 -13.49 12.71
CA ALA A 50 -7.72 -12.99 11.62
C ALA A 50 -7.03 -11.87 10.84
N PHE A 51 -6.23 -11.03 11.51
CA PHE A 51 -5.54 -9.92 10.86
C PHE A 51 -4.52 -10.41 9.82
N ALA A 52 -3.66 -11.37 10.17
CA ALA A 52 -2.70 -11.95 9.23
C ALA A 52 -3.39 -12.51 7.98
N ARG A 53 -4.45 -13.31 8.18
CA ARG A 53 -5.23 -13.89 7.08
C ARG A 53 -5.86 -12.84 6.19
N LYS A 54 -6.45 -11.79 6.78
CA LYS A 54 -7.04 -10.67 6.04
C LYS A 54 -5.99 -9.95 5.20
N MET A 55 -4.79 -9.75 5.74
CA MET A 55 -3.72 -9.07 5.00
C MET A 55 -3.20 -9.90 3.83
N THR A 56 -3.02 -11.21 4.03
CA THR A 56 -2.66 -12.13 2.93
C THR A 56 -3.74 -12.16 1.85
N GLN A 57 -5.01 -12.25 2.25
CA GLN A 57 -6.13 -12.25 1.31
C GLN A 57 -6.21 -10.92 0.52
N PHE A 58 -6.01 -9.79 1.19
CA PHE A 58 -5.95 -8.48 0.55
C PHE A 58 -4.84 -8.42 -0.52
N LEU A 59 -3.63 -8.93 -0.22
CA LEU A 59 -2.53 -8.96 -1.18
C LEU A 59 -2.81 -9.89 -2.36
N ASP A 60 -3.50 -11.00 -2.14
CA ASP A 60 -3.94 -11.88 -3.22
C ASP A 60 -4.97 -11.19 -4.13
N ASP A 61 -5.95 -10.51 -3.54
CA ASP A 61 -6.95 -9.72 -4.25
C ASP A 61 -6.32 -8.57 -5.05
N PHE A 62 -5.40 -7.82 -4.43
CA PHE A 62 -4.60 -6.80 -5.09
C PHE A 62 -3.89 -7.37 -6.33
N GLY A 63 -3.18 -8.49 -6.17
CA GLY A 63 -2.47 -9.12 -7.28
C GLY A 63 -3.39 -9.55 -8.43
N ARG A 64 -4.57 -10.11 -8.10
CA ARG A 64 -5.59 -10.47 -9.09
C ARG A 64 -6.14 -9.25 -9.82
N ASN A 65 -6.40 -8.16 -9.10
CA ASN A 65 -6.95 -6.93 -9.67
C ASN A 65 -5.94 -6.19 -10.56
N ALA A 66 -4.67 -6.12 -10.12
CA ALA A 66 -3.60 -5.51 -10.89
C ALA A 66 -3.32 -6.27 -12.20
N ARG A 67 -3.28 -7.60 -12.15
CA ARG A 67 -3.12 -8.44 -13.35
C ARG A 67 -4.28 -8.29 -14.34
N ARG A 68 -5.52 -8.15 -13.84
CA ARG A 68 -6.70 -7.85 -14.68
C ARG A 68 -6.59 -6.52 -15.43
N GLN A 69 -5.78 -5.59 -14.92
CA GLN A 69 -5.50 -4.29 -15.54
C GLN A 69 -4.20 -4.30 -16.36
N ASN A 70 -3.62 -5.48 -16.63
CA ASN A 70 -2.36 -5.65 -17.35
C ASN A 70 -1.16 -4.92 -16.70
N ALA A 71 -1.19 -4.76 -15.37
CA ALA A 71 -0.02 -4.27 -14.65
C ALA A 71 1.16 -5.25 -14.79
N SER A 72 2.38 -4.71 -14.82
CA SER A 72 3.60 -5.50 -14.89
C SER A 72 3.69 -6.47 -13.70
N PRO A 73 3.95 -7.78 -13.93
CA PRO A 73 4.15 -8.73 -12.84
C PRO A 73 5.24 -8.28 -11.86
N ASP A 74 6.33 -7.71 -12.38
CA ASP A 74 7.44 -7.16 -11.59
C ASP A 74 6.94 -6.03 -10.67
N ASP A 75 6.08 -5.14 -11.17
CA ASP A 75 5.53 -4.03 -10.38
C ASP A 75 4.58 -4.53 -9.29
N VAL A 76 3.74 -5.52 -9.62
CA VAL A 76 2.80 -6.13 -8.68
C VAL A 76 3.56 -6.81 -7.55
N ASP A 77 4.58 -7.60 -7.87
CA ASP A 77 5.38 -8.31 -6.86
C ASP A 77 6.20 -7.32 -6.01
N ALA A 78 6.77 -6.28 -6.64
CA ALA A 78 7.49 -5.24 -5.91
C ALA A 78 6.56 -4.42 -4.98
N ALA A 79 5.35 -4.07 -5.42
CA ALA A 79 4.36 -3.37 -4.62
C ALA A 79 3.92 -4.20 -3.41
N LYS A 80 3.62 -5.49 -3.62
CA LYS A 80 3.30 -6.42 -2.52
C LYS A 80 4.44 -6.49 -1.51
N TYR A 81 5.67 -6.59 -2.01
CA TYR A 81 6.86 -6.69 -1.18
C TYR A 81 7.04 -5.46 -0.29
N ALA A 82 6.99 -4.25 -0.88
CA ALA A 82 7.13 -3.00 -0.15
C ALA A 82 6.10 -2.86 0.98
N PHE A 83 4.85 -3.21 0.67
CA PHE A 83 3.76 -3.16 1.64
C PHE A 83 3.93 -4.18 2.77
N CYS A 84 4.35 -5.41 2.47
CA CYS A 84 4.61 -6.42 3.49
C CYS A 84 5.71 -5.95 4.46
N ALA A 85 6.81 -5.43 3.92
CA ALA A 85 7.90 -4.88 4.73
C ALA A 85 7.41 -3.77 5.67
N ALA A 86 6.53 -2.88 5.18
CA ALA A 86 5.95 -1.81 5.98
C ALA A 86 5.01 -2.30 7.08
N VAL A 87 4.11 -3.26 6.79
CA VAL A 87 3.23 -3.87 7.80
C VAL A 87 4.05 -4.56 8.88
N ASP A 88 5.03 -5.37 8.47
CA ASP A 88 5.88 -6.13 9.38
C ASP A 88 6.67 -5.18 10.30
N GLU A 89 7.28 -4.13 9.76
CA GLU A 89 8.01 -3.16 10.57
C GLU A 89 7.10 -2.48 11.61
N ILE A 90 5.91 -2.02 11.20
CA ILE A 90 4.97 -1.34 12.11
C ILE A 90 4.56 -2.27 13.25
N ILE A 91 4.20 -3.52 12.95
CA ILE A 91 3.77 -4.48 13.97
C ILE A 91 4.91 -4.86 14.89
N LEU A 92 6.09 -5.17 14.34
CA LEU A 92 7.25 -5.60 15.13
C LEU A 92 7.79 -4.49 16.05
N ARG A 93 7.54 -3.22 15.70
CA ARG A 93 7.89 -2.04 16.51
C ARG A 93 6.77 -1.59 17.47
N SER A 94 5.56 -2.13 17.33
CA SER A 94 4.42 -1.78 18.17
C SER A 94 4.47 -2.46 19.53
N SER A 95 3.54 -2.08 20.42
CA SER A 95 3.23 -2.80 21.65
C SER A 95 1.96 -3.65 21.55
N PHE A 96 1.51 -3.98 20.32
CA PHE A 96 0.31 -4.79 20.10
C PHE A 96 0.49 -6.23 20.56
N THR A 97 -0.59 -6.86 20.98
CA THR A 97 -0.63 -8.27 21.42
C THR A 97 -0.19 -9.23 20.32
N ILE A 98 -0.49 -8.90 19.06
CA ILE A 98 -0.12 -9.70 17.88
C ILE A 98 1.39 -9.82 17.68
N ARG A 99 2.19 -8.91 18.22
CA ARG A 99 3.63 -8.78 17.93
C ARG A 99 4.39 -10.09 18.09
N ASP A 100 4.23 -10.77 19.22
CA ASP A 100 4.98 -11.99 19.54
C ASP A 100 4.63 -13.15 18.61
N ALA A 101 3.38 -13.21 18.16
CA ALA A 101 2.94 -14.18 17.15
C ALA A 101 3.45 -13.80 15.75
N TRP A 102 3.47 -12.49 15.45
CA TRP A 102 3.91 -11.95 14.17
C TRP A 102 5.41 -12.12 13.94
N GLU A 103 6.23 -11.93 14.98
CA GLU A 103 7.69 -12.11 14.92
C GLU A 103 8.10 -13.52 14.48
N ARG A 104 7.33 -14.54 14.90
CA ARG A 104 7.60 -15.93 14.50
C ARG A 104 7.36 -16.18 13.02
N ARG A 105 6.45 -15.42 12.41
CA ARG A 105 5.99 -15.66 11.04
C ARG A 105 5.49 -14.36 10.38
N PRO A 106 6.35 -13.39 10.08
CA PRO A 106 5.97 -12.12 9.47
C PRO A 106 5.58 -12.31 7.99
N LEU A 107 4.90 -11.34 7.38
CA LEU A 107 4.41 -11.46 6.00
C LEU A 107 5.55 -11.60 4.98
N GLN A 108 6.66 -10.88 5.17
CA GLN A 108 7.88 -11.00 4.37
C GLN A 108 8.37 -12.45 4.29
N LEU A 109 8.33 -13.18 5.41
CA LEU A 109 8.76 -14.56 5.47
C LEU A 109 7.72 -15.48 4.84
N GLN A 110 6.43 -15.22 5.09
CA GLN A 110 5.35 -16.05 4.57
C GLN A 110 5.21 -15.98 3.05
N LEU A 111 5.35 -14.79 2.47
CA LEU A 111 5.05 -14.53 1.07
C LEU A 111 6.29 -14.50 0.19
N PHE A 112 7.43 -14.06 0.72
CA PHE A 112 8.66 -13.89 -0.05
C PHE A 112 9.82 -14.78 0.44
N GLY A 113 9.64 -15.50 1.55
CA GLY A 113 10.73 -16.27 2.16
C GLY A 113 11.88 -15.39 2.66
N ASP A 114 11.64 -14.09 2.85
CA ASP A 114 12.65 -13.10 3.18
C ASP A 114 12.57 -12.71 4.66
N GLN A 115 13.72 -12.60 5.33
CA GLN A 115 13.82 -12.13 6.71
C GLN A 115 14.48 -10.75 6.82
N LEU A 116 15.06 -10.25 5.72
CA LEU A 116 15.86 -9.02 5.67
C LEU A 116 15.14 -7.92 4.87
N ALA A 117 13.80 -7.85 4.90
CA ALA A 117 13.11 -6.91 4.03
C ALA A 117 13.42 -5.44 4.35
N GLY A 118 13.81 -5.12 5.59
CA GLY A 118 14.30 -3.79 5.97
C GLY A 118 15.53 -3.32 5.18
N GLU A 119 16.38 -4.25 4.71
CA GLU A 119 17.55 -3.96 3.87
C GLU A 119 17.18 -4.06 2.38
N ASN A 120 16.59 -5.20 2.00
CA ASN A 120 16.23 -5.54 0.63
C ASN A 120 15.17 -4.59 0.03
N PHE A 121 14.39 -3.88 0.85
CA PHE A 121 13.48 -2.82 0.40
C PHE A 121 14.21 -1.74 -0.41
N PHE A 122 15.32 -1.22 0.11
CA PHE A 122 16.03 -0.14 -0.56
C PHE A 122 16.80 -0.62 -1.79
N GLU A 123 17.30 -1.86 -1.76
CA GLU A 123 17.92 -2.47 -2.95
C GLU A 123 16.90 -2.61 -4.10
N ARG A 124 15.69 -3.10 -3.80
CA ARG A 124 14.60 -3.19 -4.79
C ARG A 124 14.17 -1.81 -5.26
N LEU A 125 14.06 -0.83 -4.37
CA LEU A 125 13.75 0.56 -4.72
C LEU A 125 14.75 1.10 -5.75
N GLU A 126 16.05 0.99 -5.49
CA GLU A 126 17.10 1.49 -6.39
C GLU A 126 17.12 0.72 -7.72
N GLN A 127 16.88 -0.59 -7.71
CA GLN A 127 16.74 -1.37 -8.94
C GLN A 127 15.58 -0.90 -9.81
N LEU A 128 14.42 -0.59 -9.23
CA LEU A 128 13.28 -0.04 -9.95
C LEU A 128 13.57 1.37 -10.48
N ARG A 129 14.22 2.23 -9.68
CA ARG A 129 14.63 3.58 -10.10
C ARG A 129 15.59 3.53 -11.29
N ALA A 130 16.55 2.61 -11.29
CA ALA A 130 17.50 2.43 -12.38
C ALA A 130 16.84 2.02 -13.71
N ARG A 131 15.70 1.30 -13.64
CA ARG A 131 14.90 0.91 -14.81
C ARG A 131 13.94 2.01 -15.28
N GLY A 132 13.82 3.10 -14.53
CA GLY A 132 13.17 4.34 -14.96
C GLY A 132 11.64 4.28 -15.01
N SER A 133 11.06 5.01 -15.97
CA SER A 133 9.62 5.30 -16.04
C SER A 133 8.71 4.08 -16.24
N ALA A 134 9.27 2.92 -16.59
CA ALA A 134 8.52 1.68 -16.75
C ALA A 134 7.92 1.14 -15.44
N HIS A 135 8.46 1.54 -14.30
CA HIS A 135 8.10 1.02 -12.97
C HIS A 135 7.51 2.08 -12.03
N VAL A 136 6.99 3.19 -12.57
CA VAL A 136 6.48 4.32 -11.76
C VAL A 136 5.40 3.87 -10.78
N GLN A 137 4.50 2.97 -11.18
CA GLN A 137 3.43 2.49 -10.30
C GLN A 137 3.96 1.74 -9.07
N ALA A 138 5.02 0.95 -9.22
CA ALA A 138 5.67 0.32 -8.07
C ALA A 138 6.41 1.36 -7.22
N LEU A 139 7.13 2.30 -7.86
CA LEU A 139 7.84 3.36 -7.15
C LEU A 139 6.90 4.23 -6.28
N GLU A 140 5.69 4.50 -6.75
CA GLU A 140 4.66 5.22 -5.97
C GLU A 140 4.26 4.45 -4.70
N VAL A 141 4.10 3.12 -4.79
CA VAL A 141 3.81 2.27 -3.62
C VAL A 141 4.96 2.29 -2.62
N PHE A 142 6.22 2.20 -3.09
CA PHE A 142 7.40 2.33 -2.23
C PHE A 142 7.44 3.69 -1.54
N HIS A 143 7.21 4.77 -2.30
CA HIS A 143 7.18 6.12 -1.77
C HIS A 143 6.10 6.28 -0.71
N MET A 144 4.90 5.75 -0.94
CA MET A 144 3.82 5.76 0.05
C MET A 144 4.19 5.01 1.35
N CYS A 145 4.89 3.88 1.25
CA CYS A 145 5.40 3.16 2.42
C CYS A 145 6.38 4.03 3.24
N LEU A 146 7.27 4.78 2.56
CA LEU A 146 8.21 5.70 3.20
C LEU A 146 7.49 6.88 3.88
N LEU A 147 6.48 7.48 3.23
CA LEU A 147 5.65 8.55 3.82
C LEU A 147 4.87 8.07 5.05
N LEU A 148 4.43 6.81 5.03
CA LEU A 148 3.80 6.16 6.19
C LEU A 148 4.83 5.83 7.29
N GLY A 149 6.11 6.08 7.08
CA GLY A 149 7.15 6.03 8.10
C GLY A 149 7.90 4.71 8.15
N PHE A 150 7.92 3.94 7.06
CA PHE A 150 8.86 2.84 6.90
C PHE A 150 10.30 3.38 6.93
N GLN A 151 11.15 2.77 7.75
CA GLN A 151 12.53 3.21 7.93
C GLN A 151 13.53 2.14 7.47
N GLY A 152 13.21 0.85 7.66
CA GLY A 152 14.08 -0.28 7.35
C GLY A 152 15.47 -0.13 7.96
N ARG A 153 16.52 -0.41 7.18
CA ARG A 153 17.92 -0.26 7.61
C ARG A 153 18.30 1.16 8.09
N TYR A 154 17.56 2.20 7.71
CA TYR A 154 17.87 3.58 8.11
C TYR A 154 17.47 3.92 9.55
N ILE A 155 16.84 3.00 10.27
CA ILE A 155 16.60 3.14 11.72
C ILE A 155 17.92 3.38 12.47
N LEU A 156 19.02 2.75 12.02
CA LEU A 156 20.34 2.81 12.65
C LEU A 156 21.27 3.84 11.99
N GLU A 157 21.07 4.17 10.71
CA GLU A 157 21.94 5.06 9.92
C GLU A 157 21.54 6.56 10.00
N GLY A 158 20.38 6.90 10.58
CA GLY A 158 19.93 8.28 10.82
C GLY A 158 18.89 8.79 9.81
N THR A 159 17.93 9.58 10.30
CA THR A 159 16.74 10.06 9.58
C THR A 159 17.01 11.01 8.42
N GLU A 160 18.19 11.62 8.34
CA GLU A 160 18.52 12.62 7.30
C GLU A 160 18.52 12.02 5.88
N LYS A 161 19.02 10.78 5.74
CA LYS A 161 19.07 10.09 4.44
C LYS A 161 17.69 9.58 4.02
N LEU A 162 16.83 9.24 4.98
CA LEU A 162 15.44 8.87 4.73
C LEU A 162 14.63 10.07 4.22
N ASN A 163 14.81 11.25 4.83
CA ASN A 163 14.14 12.47 4.40
C ASN A 163 14.47 12.83 2.94
N TYR A 164 15.71 12.60 2.50
CA TYR A 164 16.11 12.83 1.10
C TYR A 164 15.42 11.89 0.10
N LEU A 165 15.05 10.67 0.53
CA LEU A 165 14.33 9.70 -0.31
C LEU A 165 12.82 9.98 -0.38
N THR A 166 12.28 10.75 0.57
CA THR A 166 10.86 11.15 0.64
C THR A 166 10.58 12.56 0.15
N SER A 167 11.62 13.37 -0.11
CA SER A 167 11.52 14.75 -0.61
C SER A 167 11.47 14.78 -2.13
#